data_AF-A0A9Q9ILB3-F1
#
_entry.id   AF-A0A9Q9ILB3-F1
#
_cell.length_a   1.000
_cell.length_b   1.000
_cell.length_c   1.000
_cell.angle_alpha   90.00
_cell.angle_beta   90.00
_cell.angle_gamma   90.00
#
_symmetry.space_group_name_H-M   'P 1'
#
loop_
_entity.id
_entity.type
_entity.pdbx_description
1 polymer ?
#
loop_
_entity_poly.entity_id
_entity_poly.type
_entity_poly.pdbx_seq_one_letter_code
_entity_poly.pdbx_strand_id
1 'polypeptide(L)'
;MPAGTLQVWALDALGGRRRLVATAALAGDGAFGPVVADGGTRYEFAVVRAGAATHHCHFTPFQRTDRLIRLLTSTPGEGPGALVETGERHAAIVVSRDKEWWAGSDRLRINGLEVLNEANSPRVKRVIGIFAFDRGSDGVTDLTAPLPEFYAQTFITGMDVYIPARGRTVVAARERGTGTLTVLPIPAWPSSGHRSTVNL
;
A
#
# COMPACT_ATOMS: atom_id res chain seq x y z
N MET A 1 17.83 -1.45 -6.86
CA MET A 1 16.82 -0.37 -7.06
C MET A 1 17.44 0.70 -7.97
N PRO A 2 16.73 1.30 -8.94
CA PRO A 2 17.29 2.44 -9.68
C PRO A 2 17.52 3.63 -8.75
N ALA A 3 18.45 4.52 -9.12
CA ALA A 3 18.71 5.75 -8.38
C ALA A 3 17.43 6.60 -8.25
N GLY A 4 17.29 7.31 -7.13
CA GLY A 4 16.13 8.14 -6.86
C GLY A 4 16.28 8.96 -5.59
N THR A 5 15.16 9.48 -5.10
CA THR A 5 15.11 10.25 -3.85
C THR A 5 14.04 9.69 -2.94
N LEU A 6 14.40 9.44 -1.69
CA LEU A 6 13.46 9.23 -0.62
C LEU A 6 13.08 10.59 -0.04
N GLN A 7 11.78 10.87 0.05
CA GLN A 7 11.23 11.97 0.83
C GLN A 7 10.41 11.38 1.98
N VAL A 8 10.61 11.89 3.19
CA VAL A 8 9.84 11.48 4.36
C VAL A 8 8.98 12.66 4.80
N TRP A 9 7.67 12.43 4.87
CA TRP A 9 6.68 13.45 5.20
C TRP A 9 5.97 13.11 6.50
N ALA A 10 5.94 14.04 7.45
CA ALA A 10 5.06 13.95 8.61
C ALA A 10 3.62 14.19 8.16
N LEU A 11 2.70 13.37 8.68
CA LEU A 11 1.28 13.38 8.33
C LEU A 11 0.42 13.95 9.45
N ASP A 12 -0.74 14.48 9.10
CA ASP A 12 -1.83 14.75 10.06
C ASP A 12 -2.59 13.45 10.41
N ALA A 13 -3.55 13.56 11.32
CA ALA A 13 -4.40 12.44 11.75
C ALA A 13 -5.24 11.85 10.59
N LEU A 14 -5.46 12.63 9.53
CA LEU A 14 -6.25 12.28 8.35
C LEU A 14 -5.37 11.78 7.18
N GLY A 15 -4.06 11.65 7.38
CA GLY A 15 -3.11 11.18 6.36
C GLY A 15 -2.59 12.25 5.40
N GLY A 16 -2.97 13.51 5.58
CA GLY A 16 -2.46 14.63 4.77
C GLY A 16 -1.03 14.99 5.14
N ARG A 17 -0.21 15.34 4.13
CA ARG A 17 1.17 15.80 4.36
C ARG A 17 1.16 17.14 5.09
N ARG A 18 1.83 17.22 6.23
CA ARG A 18 2.02 18.46 7.01
C ARG A 18 3.38 19.11 6.75
N ARG A 19 4.44 18.30 6.72
CA ARG A 19 5.83 18.79 6.66
C ARG A 19 6.77 17.75 6.08
N LEU A 20 7.67 18.16 5.18
CA LEU A 20 8.82 17.36 4.77
C LEU A 20 9.84 17.33 5.92
N VAL A 21 10.16 16.13 6.42
CA VAL A 21 11.07 15.96 7.57
C VAL A 21 12.46 15.48 7.18
N ALA A 22 12.58 14.75 6.06
CA ALA A 22 13.87 14.30 5.56
C ALA A 22 13.82 14.07 4.05
N THR A 23 14.99 14.22 3.42
CA THR A 23 15.25 13.84 2.04
C THR A 23 16.57 13.07 2.00
N ALA A 24 16.62 11.97 1.26
CA ALA A 24 17.85 11.19 1.08
C ALA A 24 17.97 10.71 -0.36
N ALA A 25 19.18 10.71 -0.91
CA ALA A 25 19.46 10.05 -2.17
C ALA A 25 19.38 8.53 -1.99
N LEU A 26 18.78 7.84 -2.94
CA LEU A 26 18.77 6.39 -3.01
C LEU A 26 19.82 5.96 -4.03
N ALA A 27 20.91 5.37 -3.54
CA ALA A 27 22.04 4.93 -4.38
C ALA A 27 21.74 3.63 -5.14
N GLY A 28 20.67 2.92 -4.78
CA GLY A 28 20.21 1.72 -5.45
C GLY A 28 20.60 0.41 -4.78
N ASP A 29 21.45 0.48 -3.75
CA ASP A 29 21.87 -0.59 -2.84
C ASP A 29 20.81 -0.98 -1.79
N GLY A 30 19.70 -0.24 -1.73
CA GLY A 30 18.59 -0.47 -0.81
C GLY A 30 18.79 0.15 0.58
N ALA A 31 19.90 0.83 0.83
CA ALA A 31 20.13 1.59 2.05
C ALA A 31 19.44 2.97 1.97
N PHE A 32 18.91 3.43 3.11
CA PHE A 32 18.42 4.79 3.29
C PHE A 32 18.46 5.17 4.77
N GLY A 33 18.37 6.48 5.04
CA GLY A 33 18.43 7.02 6.39
C GLY A 33 19.86 7.19 6.91
N PRO A 34 20.05 7.40 8.23
CA PRO A 34 19.01 7.42 9.27
C PRO A 34 18.01 8.57 9.09
N VAL A 35 16.80 8.40 9.61
CA VAL A 35 15.78 9.45 9.67
C VAL A 35 15.40 9.64 11.13
N VAL A 36 15.55 10.87 11.64
CA VAL A 36 15.09 11.22 12.98
C VAL A 36 13.60 11.55 12.91
N ALA A 37 12.80 10.82 13.67
CA ALA A 37 11.35 10.87 13.64
C ALA A 37 10.77 10.87 15.07
N ASP A 38 9.54 11.35 15.20
CA ASP A 38 8.74 11.38 16.42
C ASP A 38 7.84 10.14 16.50
N GLY A 39 7.89 9.41 17.62
CA GLY A 39 7.18 8.14 17.75
C GLY A 39 5.65 8.25 17.84
N GLY A 40 5.12 9.44 18.12
CA GLY A 40 3.68 9.73 18.11
C GLY A 40 3.16 10.17 16.74
N THR A 41 4.04 10.40 15.77
CA THR A 41 3.71 10.97 14.46
C THR A 41 3.63 9.88 13.39
N ARG A 42 2.64 10.02 12.49
CA ARG A 42 2.56 9.20 11.28
C ARG A 42 3.45 9.79 10.18
N TYR A 43 4.05 8.91 9.40
CA TYR A 43 4.91 9.29 8.29
C TYR A 43 4.50 8.62 6.98
N GLU A 44 4.75 9.31 5.88
CA GLU A 44 4.78 8.78 4.52
C GLU A 44 6.23 8.77 4.02
N PHE A 45 6.64 7.64 3.45
CA PHE A 45 7.92 7.47 2.77
C PHE A 45 7.65 7.46 1.28
N ALA A 46 7.96 8.56 0.60
CA ALA A 46 7.76 8.71 -0.84
C ALA A 46 9.07 8.45 -1.59
N VAL A 47 9.08 7.42 -2.44
CA VAL A 47 10.17 7.13 -3.36
C VAL A 47 9.89 7.81 -4.69
N VAL A 48 10.72 8.78 -5.04
CA VAL A 48 10.62 9.59 -6.26
C VAL A 48 11.74 9.20 -7.21
N ARG A 49 11.38 8.90 -8.46
CA ARG A 49 12.32 8.57 -9.54
C ARG A 49 11.91 9.30 -10.80
N ALA A 50 12.89 9.76 -11.57
CA ALA A 50 12.62 10.39 -12.86
C ALA A 50 11.92 9.39 -13.80
N GLY A 51 10.85 9.82 -14.47
CA GLY A 51 10.12 9.01 -15.45
C GLY A 51 9.29 7.85 -14.87
N ALA A 52 9.10 7.78 -13.55
CA ALA A 52 8.28 6.76 -12.91
C ALA A 52 7.25 7.36 -11.96
N ALA A 53 6.17 6.62 -11.71
CA ALA A 53 5.18 6.98 -10.71
C ALA A 53 5.82 7.12 -9.32
N THR A 54 5.37 8.10 -8.53
CA THR A 54 5.83 8.24 -7.14
C THR A 54 5.24 7.09 -6.31
N HIS A 55 6.09 6.40 -5.55
CA HIS A 55 5.64 5.31 -4.68
C HIS A 55 5.55 5.80 -3.24
N HIS A 56 4.33 5.82 -2.71
CA HIS A 56 3.98 6.30 -1.38
C HIS A 56 3.85 5.10 -0.42
N CYS A 57 4.77 4.96 0.53
CA CYS A 57 4.71 3.92 1.54
C CYS A 57 4.20 4.50 2.87
N HIS A 58 3.13 3.90 3.40
CA HIS A 58 2.50 4.27 4.65
C HIS A 58 2.66 3.16 5.68
N PHE A 59 2.84 3.55 6.93
CA PHE A 59 3.01 2.66 8.08
C PHE A 59 2.13 3.12 9.23
N THR A 60 1.91 2.22 10.20
CA THR A 60 1.55 2.62 11.56
C THR A 60 2.70 3.41 12.22
N PRO A 61 2.43 4.22 13.27
CA PRO A 61 3.49 4.96 13.95
C PRO A 61 4.59 4.07 14.52
N PHE A 62 5.85 4.49 14.36
CA PHE A 62 7.01 3.78 14.90
C PHE A 62 7.24 4.16 16.37
N GLN A 63 6.87 3.27 17.30
CA GLN A 63 6.99 3.53 18.75
C GLN A 63 8.41 3.41 19.31
N ARG A 64 9.38 2.98 18.49
CA ARG A 64 10.77 2.76 18.85
C ARG A 64 11.66 2.90 17.62
N THR A 65 12.97 2.98 17.83
CA THR A 65 13.95 2.92 16.74
C THR A 65 13.78 1.61 15.96
N ASP A 66 13.60 1.73 14.66
CA ASP A 66 13.51 0.61 13.73
C ASP A 66 14.63 0.71 12.67
N ARG A 67 15.40 -0.37 12.52
CA ARG A 67 16.51 -0.48 11.56
C ARG A 67 16.22 -1.47 10.42
N LEU A 68 14.99 -1.99 10.36
CA LEU A 68 14.59 -3.06 9.46
C LEU A 68 13.45 -2.64 8.52
N ILE A 69 13.10 -1.35 8.47
CA ILE A 69 12.11 -0.84 7.53
C ILE A 69 12.53 -1.17 6.09
N ARG A 70 11.66 -1.87 5.36
CA ARG A 70 11.84 -2.18 3.94
C ARG A 70 10.80 -1.44 3.11
N LEU A 71 11.26 -0.73 2.09
CA LEU A 71 10.42 -0.14 1.07
C LEU A 71 10.48 -1.05 -0.16
N LEU A 72 9.58 -2.04 -0.22
CA LEU A 72 9.54 -2.98 -1.33
C LEU A 72 8.96 -2.29 -2.57
N THR A 73 9.82 -1.89 -3.50
CA THR A 73 9.39 -1.26 -4.75
C THR A 73 9.84 -2.08 -5.94
N SER A 74 8.97 -2.28 -6.92
CA SER A 74 9.36 -2.89 -8.20
C SER A 74 10.20 -1.92 -9.03
N THR A 75 11.02 -2.47 -9.94
CA THR A 75 11.56 -1.69 -11.06
C THR A 75 10.37 -1.12 -11.85
N PRO A 76 10.40 0.17 -12.25
CA PRO A 76 9.35 0.74 -13.09
C PRO A 76 9.11 -0.10 -14.35
N GLY A 77 7.86 -0.43 -14.64
CA GLY A 77 7.49 -1.26 -15.79
C GLY A 77 7.69 -2.77 -15.63
N GLU A 78 8.18 -3.24 -14.46
CA GLU A 78 8.40 -4.67 -14.21
C GLU A 78 7.59 -5.21 -13.02
N GLY A 79 7.53 -6.55 -12.94
CA GLY A 79 6.92 -7.28 -11.84
C GLY A 79 5.42 -7.05 -11.70
N PRO A 80 4.84 -7.39 -10.52
CA PRO A 80 3.40 -7.23 -10.29
C PRO A 80 2.90 -5.80 -10.47
N GLY A 81 3.75 -4.80 -10.18
CA GLY A 81 3.40 -3.39 -10.37
C GLY A 81 3.24 -2.97 -11.83
N ALA A 82 3.74 -3.73 -12.80
CA ALA A 82 3.52 -3.48 -14.23
C ALA A 82 2.15 -3.96 -14.70
N LEU A 83 1.52 -4.87 -13.95
CA LEU A 83 0.22 -5.46 -14.27
C LEU A 83 -0.95 -4.64 -13.72
N VAL A 84 -0.66 -3.64 -12.88
CA VAL A 84 -1.66 -2.75 -12.29
C VAL A 84 -2.16 -1.80 -13.36
N GLU A 85 -3.47 -1.81 -13.58
CA GLU A 85 -4.14 -0.83 -14.43
C GLU A 85 -4.17 0.53 -13.72
N THR A 86 -3.91 1.60 -14.47
CA THR A 86 -3.71 2.94 -13.92
C THR A 86 -4.54 3.98 -14.66
N GLY A 87 -4.99 5.01 -13.94
CA GLY A 87 -5.78 6.10 -14.49
C GLY A 87 -5.90 7.30 -13.55
N GLU A 88 -6.36 8.43 -14.10
CA GLU A 88 -6.51 9.70 -13.37
C GLU A 88 -7.67 9.67 -12.36
N ARG A 89 -8.65 8.78 -12.54
CA ARG A 89 -9.91 8.79 -11.79
C ARG A 89 -9.93 7.84 -10.59
N HIS A 90 -8.96 6.94 -10.51
CA HIS A 90 -8.89 5.94 -9.45
C HIS A 90 -7.46 5.82 -8.89
N ALA A 91 -7.39 5.52 -7.60
CA ALA A 91 -6.17 5.14 -6.93
C ALA A 91 -5.92 3.63 -7.09
N ALA A 92 -4.66 3.24 -6.93
CA ALA A 92 -4.25 1.85 -6.83
C ALA A 92 -3.41 1.69 -5.56
N ILE A 93 -3.78 0.72 -4.73
CA ILE A 93 -3.09 0.47 -3.46
C ILE A 93 -2.63 -0.97 -3.34
N VAL A 94 -1.49 -1.15 -2.69
CA VAL A 94 -1.03 -2.45 -2.19
C VAL A 94 -1.19 -2.44 -0.68
N VAL A 95 -1.89 -3.44 -0.13
CA VAL A 95 -1.93 -3.66 1.32
C VAL A 95 -1.02 -4.83 1.66
N SER A 96 -0.02 -4.58 2.49
CA SER A 96 0.98 -5.57 2.92
C SER A 96 0.95 -5.77 4.43
N ARG A 97 1.16 -7.00 4.86
CA ARG A 97 1.36 -7.38 6.26
C ARG A 97 2.17 -8.66 6.33
N ASP A 98 3.19 -8.71 7.18
CA ASP A 98 4.01 -9.93 7.42
C ASP A 98 3.30 -10.95 8.33
N LYS A 99 2.01 -11.17 8.06
CA LYS A 99 1.09 -12.11 8.68
C LYS A 99 -0.06 -12.31 7.71
N GLU A 100 -0.36 -13.56 7.35
CA GLU A 100 -1.28 -13.86 6.25
C GLU A 100 -2.64 -13.20 6.46
N TRP A 101 -3.35 -12.86 5.39
CA TRP A 101 -4.76 -12.46 5.41
C TRP A 101 -5.61 -13.71 5.22
N TRP A 102 -6.48 -14.01 6.18
CA TRP A 102 -7.41 -15.13 6.08
C TRP A 102 -8.84 -14.61 6.12
N ALA A 103 -9.58 -14.87 5.05
CA ALA A 103 -11.02 -14.65 5.01
C ALA A 103 -11.74 -15.32 6.21
N GLY A 104 -12.83 -14.69 6.64
CA GLY A 104 -13.63 -15.12 7.80
C GLY A 104 -12.98 -14.89 9.17
N SER A 105 -11.65 -14.75 9.25
CA SER A 105 -10.91 -14.56 10.52
C SER A 105 -10.36 -13.14 10.67
N ASP A 106 -9.68 -12.63 9.65
CA ASP A 106 -9.29 -11.23 9.56
C ASP A 106 -10.41 -10.41 8.91
N ARG A 107 -10.39 -9.10 9.13
CA ARG A 107 -11.20 -8.14 8.37
C ARG A 107 -10.28 -7.12 7.74
N LEU A 108 -10.46 -6.83 6.46
CA LEU A 108 -9.79 -5.72 5.78
C LEU A 108 -10.85 -4.93 5.03
N ARG A 109 -10.92 -3.64 5.33
CA ARG A 109 -11.85 -2.72 4.69
C ARG A 109 -11.12 -1.60 3.99
N ILE A 110 -11.54 -1.32 2.77
CA ILE A 110 -11.11 -0.15 1.99
C ILE A 110 -12.34 0.75 1.86
N ASN A 111 -12.28 1.97 2.41
CA ASN A 111 -13.43 2.88 2.47
C ASN A 111 -14.70 2.26 3.07
N GLY A 112 -14.54 1.33 4.01
CA GLY A 112 -15.63 0.61 4.67
C GLY A 112 -16.11 -0.65 3.95
N LEU A 113 -15.74 -0.86 2.68
CA LEU A 113 -16.03 -2.10 1.95
C LEU A 113 -15.14 -3.23 2.45
N GLU A 114 -15.72 -4.35 2.87
CA GLU A 114 -14.98 -5.58 3.17
C GLU A 114 -14.43 -6.20 1.89
N VAL A 115 -13.10 -6.35 1.79
CA VAL A 115 -12.47 -6.87 0.56
C VAL A 115 -12.00 -8.32 0.67
N LEU A 116 -11.87 -8.88 1.88
CA LEU A 116 -11.49 -10.28 2.05
C LEU A 116 -12.68 -11.21 1.85
N ASN A 117 -12.51 -12.23 1.02
CA ASN A 117 -13.42 -13.34 0.89
C ASN A 117 -12.66 -14.64 0.60
N GLU A 118 -13.35 -15.78 0.67
CA GLU A 118 -12.73 -17.10 0.48
C GLU A 118 -12.14 -17.30 -0.92
N ALA A 119 -12.60 -16.59 -1.94
CA ALA A 119 -12.04 -16.69 -3.29
C ALA A 119 -10.66 -16.01 -3.38
N ASN A 120 -10.50 -14.85 -2.74
CA ASN A 120 -9.31 -14.01 -2.91
C ASN A 120 -8.28 -14.14 -1.79
N SER A 121 -8.67 -14.63 -0.60
CA SER A 121 -7.80 -14.79 0.57
C SER A 121 -8.06 -16.08 1.36
N PRO A 122 -8.15 -17.26 0.69
CA PRO A 122 -8.29 -18.52 1.42
C PRO A 122 -6.99 -18.85 2.16
N ARG A 123 -7.12 -19.59 3.28
CA ARG A 123 -5.97 -19.96 4.14
C ARG A 123 -4.82 -20.60 3.37
N VAL A 124 -5.13 -21.45 2.40
CA VAL A 124 -4.14 -22.17 1.57
C VAL A 124 -3.29 -21.24 0.70
N LYS A 125 -3.81 -20.05 0.35
CA LYS A 125 -3.11 -19.07 -0.48
C LYS A 125 -2.02 -18.30 0.27
N ARG A 126 -2.14 -18.21 1.60
CA ARG A 126 -1.20 -17.53 2.50
C ARG A 126 -0.91 -16.09 2.05
N VAL A 127 -1.95 -15.33 1.72
CA VAL A 127 -1.82 -13.97 1.16
C VAL A 127 -1.17 -13.04 2.19
N ILE A 128 -0.07 -12.38 1.86
CA ILE A 128 0.51 -11.28 2.65
C ILE A 128 0.52 -9.95 1.89
N GLY A 129 0.36 -9.97 0.56
CA GLY A 129 0.24 -8.79 -0.29
C GLY A 129 -1.05 -8.80 -1.11
N ILE A 130 -1.82 -7.72 -1.03
CA ILE A 130 -3.07 -7.52 -1.77
C ILE A 130 -2.90 -6.33 -2.71
N PHE A 131 -3.06 -6.55 -4.01
CA PHE A 131 -3.16 -5.48 -5.01
C PHE A 131 -4.63 -5.15 -5.22
N ALA A 132 -5.04 -3.93 -4.88
CA ALA A 132 -6.41 -3.44 -5.03
C ALA A 132 -6.42 -2.22 -5.97
N PHE A 133 -7.06 -2.38 -7.12
CA PHE A 133 -7.19 -1.36 -8.15
C PHE A 133 -8.41 -1.63 -9.03
N ASP A 134 -8.87 -0.61 -9.75
CA ASP A 134 -10.01 -0.66 -10.67
C ASP A 134 -9.60 -1.41 -11.95
N ARG A 135 -10.05 -2.66 -12.09
CA ARG A 135 -9.76 -3.50 -13.25
C ARG A 135 -10.74 -3.16 -14.37
N GLY A 136 -10.22 -2.79 -15.54
CA GLY A 136 -11.04 -2.30 -16.66
C GLY A 136 -11.36 -0.81 -16.58
N SER A 137 -10.93 -0.10 -15.52
CA SER A 137 -11.10 1.34 -15.33
C SER A 137 -12.56 1.80 -15.46
N ASP A 138 -13.50 0.96 -15.02
CA ASP A 138 -14.93 1.13 -15.21
C ASP A 138 -15.64 1.72 -13.99
N GLY A 139 -14.93 1.85 -12.87
CA GLY A 139 -15.45 2.39 -11.63
C GLY A 139 -16.32 1.40 -10.84
N VAL A 140 -16.27 0.11 -11.19
CA VAL A 140 -17.00 -0.97 -10.52
C VAL A 140 -16.05 -1.74 -9.61
N THR A 141 -16.60 -2.45 -8.63
CA THR A 141 -15.82 -3.33 -7.75
C THR A 141 -16.37 -4.73 -7.90
N ASP A 142 -15.60 -5.62 -8.51
CA ASP A 142 -15.91 -7.04 -8.63
C ASP A 142 -14.98 -7.89 -7.76
N LEU A 143 -15.53 -8.40 -6.65
CA LEU A 143 -14.82 -9.29 -5.74
C LEU A 143 -15.19 -10.76 -5.94
N THR A 144 -15.90 -11.12 -7.00
CA THR A 144 -16.38 -12.50 -7.25
C THR A 144 -15.22 -13.47 -7.47
N ALA A 145 -14.12 -13.01 -8.06
CA ALA A 145 -12.91 -13.79 -8.26
C ALA A 145 -11.65 -12.92 -8.08
N PRO A 146 -10.52 -13.49 -7.64
CA PRO A 146 -9.26 -12.78 -7.66
C PRO A 146 -8.75 -12.57 -9.09
N LEU A 147 -7.92 -11.54 -9.28
CA LEU A 147 -7.26 -11.28 -10.56
C LEU A 147 -6.23 -12.38 -10.86
N PRO A 148 -6.37 -13.15 -11.95
CA PRO A 148 -5.59 -14.38 -12.17
C PRO A 148 -4.07 -14.18 -12.15
N GLU A 149 -3.57 -13.11 -12.74
CA GLU A 149 -2.14 -12.84 -12.90
C GLU A 149 -1.45 -12.59 -11.56
N PHE A 150 -2.17 -11.97 -10.62
CA PHE A 150 -1.72 -11.75 -9.25
C PHE A 150 -1.93 -12.98 -8.39
N TYR A 151 -3.05 -13.69 -8.56
CA TYR A 151 -3.36 -14.89 -7.79
C TYR A 151 -2.39 -16.05 -8.08
N ALA A 152 -1.82 -16.09 -9.30
CA ALA A 152 -0.77 -17.05 -9.65
C ALA A 152 0.55 -16.81 -8.88
N GLN A 153 0.78 -15.61 -8.34
CA GLN A 153 2.01 -15.27 -7.61
C GLN A 153 1.96 -15.78 -6.16
N THR A 154 3.08 -16.28 -5.64
CA THR A 154 3.15 -16.77 -4.25
C THR A 154 2.85 -15.63 -3.27
N PHE A 155 1.98 -15.91 -2.29
CA PHE A 155 1.58 -14.98 -1.22
C PHE A 155 0.91 -13.66 -1.66
N ILE A 156 0.62 -13.49 -2.95
CA ILE A 156 -0.01 -12.29 -3.50
C ILE A 156 -1.41 -12.63 -4.00
N THR A 157 -2.33 -11.68 -3.90
CA THR A 157 -3.62 -11.70 -4.59
C THR A 157 -3.89 -10.35 -5.23
N GLY A 158 -4.72 -10.34 -6.27
CA GLY A 158 -5.21 -9.11 -6.89
C GLY A 158 -6.73 -9.08 -6.78
N MET A 159 -7.28 -7.89 -6.56
CA MET A 159 -8.71 -7.67 -6.38
C MET A 159 -9.13 -6.47 -7.22
N ASP A 160 -10.22 -6.60 -7.96
CA ASP A 160 -10.86 -5.46 -8.59
C ASP A 160 -11.59 -4.64 -7.52
N VAL A 161 -11.07 -3.45 -7.24
CA VAL A 161 -11.59 -2.52 -6.23
C VAL A 161 -11.48 -1.10 -6.75
N TYR A 162 -12.62 -0.49 -7.02
CA TYR A 162 -12.68 0.92 -7.36
C TYR A 162 -12.42 1.81 -6.14
N ILE A 163 -11.34 2.58 -6.20
CA ILE A 163 -10.97 3.58 -5.20
C ILE A 163 -10.94 4.94 -5.89
N PRO A 164 -11.93 5.82 -5.71
CA PRO A 164 -11.92 7.14 -6.32
C PRO A 164 -10.65 7.94 -5.97
N ALA A 165 -9.98 8.53 -6.96
CA ALA A 165 -8.79 9.36 -6.76
C ALA A 165 -9.15 10.77 -6.27
N ARG A 166 -9.87 10.86 -5.15
CA ARG A 166 -10.31 12.14 -4.55
C ARG A 166 -10.19 12.10 -3.04
N GLY A 167 -9.60 13.16 -2.47
CA GLY A 167 -9.41 13.29 -1.02
C GLY A 167 -8.54 12.17 -0.46
N ARG A 168 -9.15 11.25 0.31
CA ARG A 168 -8.46 10.18 1.02
C ARG A 168 -9.15 8.84 0.82
N THR A 169 -8.37 7.78 0.94
CA THR A 169 -8.89 6.42 1.14
C THR A 169 -8.54 5.96 2.56
N VAL A 170 -9.40 5.16 3.17
CA VAL A 170 -9.21 4.63 4.52
C VAL A 170 -9.03 3.13 4.43
N VAL A 171 -7.86 2.65 4.85
CA VAL A 171 -7.58 1.23 5.01
C VAL A 171 -7.76 0.88 6.48
N ALA A 172 -8.69 -0.02 6.78
CA ALA A 172 -8.96 -0.48 8.14
C ALA A 172 -8.84 -1.99 8.24
N ALA A 173 -7.98 -2.47 9.12
CA ALA A 173 -7.76 -3.88 9.35
C ALA A 173 -8.10 -4.27 10.78
N ARG A 174 -8.88 -5.34 10.94
CA ARG A 174 -9.06 -6.01 12.23
C ARG A 174 -8.37 -7.36 12.16
N GLU A 175 -7.37 -7.53 13.02
CA GLU A 175 -6.57 -8.75 13.02
C GLU A 175 -7.28 -9.92 13.68
N ARG A 176 -7.07 -11.12 13.13
CA ARG A 176 -7.37 -12.36 13.85
C ARG A 176 -6.47 -12.49 15.09
N GLY A 177 -7.01 -13.11 16.13
CA GLY A 177 -6.33 -13.39 17.40
C GLY A 177 -6.46 -12.25 18.40
N THR A 178 -5.79 -11.11 18.14
CA THR A 178 -5.82 -9.95 19.06
C THR A 178 -7.09 -9.13 18.95
N GLY A 179 -7.76 -9.14 17.79
CA GLY A 179 -8.90 -8.27 17.50
C GLY A 179 -8.53 -6.80 17.34
N THR A 180 -7.22 -6.46 17.34
CA THR A 180 -6.72 -5.09 17.17
C THR A 180 -7.26 -4.49 15.89
N LEU A 181 -7.82 -3.29 16.01
CA LEU A 181 -8.27 -2.49 14.88
C LEU A 181 -7.20 -1.44 14.55
N THR A 182 -6.63 -1.52 13.36
CA THR A 182 -5.73 -0.52 12.79
C THR A 182 -6.49 0.24 11.72
N VAL A 183 -6.48 1.58 11.77
CA VAL A 183 -7.11 2.45 10.76
C VAL A 183 -6.08 3.43 10.24
N LEU A 184 -5.81 3.38 8.93
CA LEU A 184 -4.85 4.22 8.25
C LEU A 184 -5.54 5.01 7.12
N PRO A 185 -5.89 6.28 7.35
CA PRO A 185 -6.25 7.17 6.26
C PRO A 185 -4.99 7.58 5.51
N ILE A 186 -5.04 7.54 4.18
CA ILE A 186 -3.98 7.95 3.26
C ILE A 186 -4.58 8.77 2.12
N PRO A 187 -3.81 9.65 1.46
CA PRO A 187 -4.31 10.35 0.28
C PRO A 187 -4.69 9.36 -0.83
N ALA A 188 -5.78 9.62 -1.53
CA ALA A 188 -6.23 8.81 -2.67
C ALA A 188 -5.57 9.34 -3.96
N TRP A 189 -4.26 9.13 -4.09
CA TRP A 189 -3.49 9.61 -5.24
C TRP A 189 -3.96 8.97 -6.57
N PRO A 190 -4.06 9.75 -7.68
CA PRO A 190 -4.34 9.20 -9.00
C PRO A 190 -3.29 8.18 -9.44
N SER A 191 -3.72 6.99 -9.84
CA SER A 191 -2.80 5.88 -10.12
C SER A 191 -1.96 6.07 -11.38
N SER A 192 -2.33 7.01 -12.26
CA SER A 192 -1.56 7.41 -13.44
C SER A 192 -0.16 7.95 -13.11
N GLY A 193 -0.01 8.66 -11.98
CA GLY A 193 1.25 9.25 -11.53
C GLY A 193 1.77 8.69 -10.21
N HIS A 194 0.97 7.86 -9.53
CA HIS A 194 1.22 7.48 -8.15
C HIS A 194 0.88 6.01 -7.87
N ARG A 195 1.56 5.44 -6.89
CA ARG A 195 1.26 4.10 -6.34
C ARG A 195 1.36 4.18 -4.83
N SER A 196 0.45 3.54 -4.10
CA SER A 196 0.48 3.56 -2.64
C SER A 196 0.65 2.16 -2.07
N THR A 197 1.47 1.99 -1.04
CA THR A 197 1.55 0.78 -0.24
C THR A 197 1.21 1.12 1.20
N VAL A 198 0.34 0.33 1.82
CA VAL A 198 -0.03 0.42 3.22
C VAL A 198 0.51 -0.82 3.93
N ASN A 199 1.49 -0.62 4.80
CA ASN A 199 2.08 -1.66 5.64
C ASN A 199 1.37 -1.67 6.98
N LEU A 200 0.80 -2.82 7.34
CA LEU A 200 0.02 -3.06 8.55
C LEU A 200 0.76 -3.98 9.51
#